data_AF-A0A2V6ZB40-F1
#
_entry.id   AF-A0A2V6ZB40-F1
#
_cell.length_a   1.000
_cell.length_b   1.000
_cell.length_c   1.000
_cell.angle_alpha   90.00
_cell.angle_beta   90.00
_cell.angle_gamma   90.00
#
_symmetry.space_group_name_H-M   'P 1'
#
loop_
_entity.id
_entity.type
_entity.pdbx_description
1 polymer ?
#
loop_
_entity_poly.entity_id
_entity_poly.type
_entity_poly.pdbx_seq_one_letter_code
_entity_poly.pdbx_strand_id
1 'polypeptide(L)'
;EYATLLVAPLDRTTFEPHLVCIYANPAQVMRLTQAALWKRGGKLTSSFGGRIDCSEIIVTTMRTDQPQVILPCSGDRIFGQTQDHEMAF
;
A
#
# COMPACT_ATOMS: atom_id res chain seq x y z
N GLU A 1 -1.15 4.71 -20.11
CA GLU A 1 -1.43 3.26 -20.07
C GLU A 1 -0.12 2.55 -19.80
N TYR A 2 -0.08 1.60 -18.86
CA TYR A 2 1.14 0.89 -18.47
C TYR A 2 1.11 -0.53 -19.03
N ALA A 3 2.21 -0.97 -19.66
CA ALA A 3 2.29 -2.29 -20.28
C ALA A 3 2.89 -3.37 -19.35
N THR A 4 3.66 -2.96 -18.34
CA THR A 4 4.37 -3.87 -17.43
C THR A 4 4.44 -3.28 -16.02
N LEU A 5 4.71 -4.14 -15.04
CA LEU A 5 4.96 -3.78 -13.64
C LEU A 5 6.40 -4.16 -13.29
N LEU A 6 7.11 -3.23 -12.66
CA LEU A 6 8.44 -3.44 -12.07
C LEU A 6 8.29 -3.43 -10.55
N VAL A 7 8.84 -4.42 -9.87
CA VAL A 7 8.82 -4.52 -8.40
C VAL A 7 10.22 -4.86 -7.92
N ALA A 8 10.70 -4.12 -6.92
CA ALA A 8 11.97 -4.36 -6.26
C ALA A 8 11.90 -3.92 -4.80
N PRO A 9 12.69 -4.52 -3.88
CA PRO A 9 12.91 -3.95 -2.57
C PRO A 9 13.44 -2.51 -2.70
N LEU A 10 12.92 -1.59 -1.88
CA LEU A 10 13.22 -0.16 -2.00
C LEU A 10 14.71 0.16 -1.87
N ASP A 11 15.43 -0.58 -1.03
CA ASP A 11 16.88 -0.46 -0.81
C ASP A 11 17.72 -1.03 -1.97
N ARG A 12 17.11 -1.79 -2.87
CA ARG A 12 17.77 -2.46 -4.01
C ARG A 12 17.21 -2.02 -5.36
N THR A 13 16.28 -1.06 -5.39
CA THR A 13 15.69 -0.58 -6.65
C THR A 13 16.75 0.14 -7.49
N THR A 14 16.78 -0.16 -8.79
CA THR A 14 17.64 0.51 -9.78
C THR A 14 16.85 1.49 -10.65
N PHE A 15 15.59 1.75 -10.29
CA PHE A 15 14.67 2.65 -10.97
C PHE A 15 13.91 3.51 -9.96
N GLU A 16 13.44 4.67 -10.39
CA GLU A 16 12.56 5.52 -9.57
C GLU A 16 11.15 4.90 -9.56
N PRO A 17 10.64 4.45 -8.40
CA PRO A 17 9.34 3.82 -8.33
C PRO A 17 8.22 4.86 -8.38
N HIS A 18 7.12 4.53 -9.07
CA HIS A 18 5.92 5.40 -9.08
C HIS A 18 5.20 5.46 -7.72
N LEU A 19 5.38 4.43 -6.89
CA LEU A 19 4.83 4.32 -5.54
C LEU A 19 5.66 3.34 -4.72
N VAL A 20 5.51 3.40 -3.41
CA VAL A 20 6.09 2.44 -2.46
C VAL A 20 4.94 1.78 -1.69
N CYS A 21 4.99 0.46 -1.55
CA CYS A 21 4.08 -0.31 -0.70
C CYS A 21 4.87 -0.80 0.53
N ILE A 22 4.35 -0.55 1.73
CA ILE A 22 4.97 -0.93 2.99
C ILE A 22 4.07 -1.92 3.72
N TYR A 23 4.50 -3.18 3.81
CA TYR A 23 3.91 -4.15 4.73
C TYR A 23 4.43 -3.92 6.14
N ALA A 24 3.52 -3.78 7.10
CA ALA A 24 3.85 -3.46 8.49
C ALA A 24 2.71 -3.87 9.43
N ASN A 25 2.98 -3.91 10.74
CA ASN A 25 1.91 -4.15 11.70
C ASN A 25 0.96 -2.93 11.82
N PRO A 26 -0.26 -3.09 12.36
CA PRO A 26 -1.22 -1.99 12.48
C PRO A 26 -0.70 -0.75 13.21
N ALA A 27 0.17 -0.91 14.21
CA ALA A 27 0.75 0.21 14.94
C ALA A 27 1.72 1.03 14.09
N GLN A 28 2.45 0.39 13.18
CA GLN A 28 3.33 1.05 12.21
C GLN A 28 2.51 1.73 11.11
N VAL A 29 1.49 1.07 10.57
CA VAL A 29 0.56 1.68 9.59
C VAL A 29 -0.16 2.90 10.16
N MET A 30 -0.53 2.88 11.44
CA MET A 30 -1.06 4.05 12.14
C MET A 30 -0.07 5.22 12.10
N ARG A 31 1.23 4.98 12.33
CA ARG A 31 2.26 6.04 12.27
C ARG A 31 2.44 6.59 10.85
N LEU A 32 2.40 5.73 9.83
CA LEU A 32 2.44 6.16 8.43
C LEU A 32 1.23 7.03 8.07
N THR A 33 0.05 6.65 8.54
CA THR A 33 -1.18 7.44 8.38
C THR A 33 -1.06 8.81 9.07
N GLN A 34 -0.53 8.85 10.29
CA GLN A 34 -0.26 10.10 11.01
C GLN A 34 0.75 10.98 10.25
N ALA A 35 1.81 10.39 9.69
CA ALA A 35 2.81 11.10 8.91
C ALA A 35 2.21 11.70 7.62
N ALA A 36 1.38 10.93 6.90
CA ALA A 36 0.68 11.39 5.70
C ALA A 36 -0.27 12.56 5.98
N LEU A 37 -0.87 12.59 7.16
CA LEU A 37 -1.79 13.64 7.59
C LEU A 37 -1.10 14.78 8.36
N TRP A 38 0.23 14.73 8.60
CA TRP A 38 0.92 15.66 9.49
C TRP A 38 0.70 17.14 9.14
N LYS A 39 0.88 17.51 7.86
CA LYS A 39 0.68 18.90 7.40
C LYS A 39 -0.75 19.17 6.91
N ARG A 40 -1.41 18.16 6.34
CA ARG A 40 -2.73 18.29 5.73
C ARG A 40 -3.87 18.31 6.77
N GLY A 41 -3.68 17.61 7.88
CA GLY A 41 -4.74 17.31 8.85
C GLY A 41 -5.85 16.44 8.23
N GLY A 42 -6.95 16.28 8.99
CA GLY A 42 -8.15 15.59 8.51
C GLY A 42 -8.09 14.07 8.62
N LYS A 43 -8.61 13.39 7.59
CA LYS A 43 -8.76 11.93 7.55
C LYS A 43 -8.24 11.39 6.23
N LEU A 44 -7.68 10.18 6.28
CA LEU A 44 -7.35 9.37 5.11
C LEU A 44 -8.52 8.43 4.83
N THR A 45 -8.97 8.39 3.59
CA THR A 45 -10.07 7.53 3.14
C THR A 45 -9.52 6.45 2.23
N SER A 46 -9.72 5.19 2.59
CA SER A 46 -9.43 4.02 1.77
C SER A 46 -10.64 3.08 1.77
N SER A 47 -10.79 2.32 0.68
CA SER A 47 -11.87 1.35 0.48
C SER A 47 -11.31 -0.06 0.39
N PHE A 48 -12.01 -1.03 0.96
CA PHE A 48 -11.53 -2.42 1.03
C PHE A 48 -12.56 -3.39 0.47
N GLY A 49 -12.16 -4.20 -0.52
CA GLY A 49 -12.98 -5.30 -1.03
C GLY A 49 -12.72 -6.65 -0.35
N GLY A 50 -11.65 -6.79 0.42
CA GLY A 50 -11.16 -8.09 0.92
C GLY A 50 -10.70 -9.05 -0.20
N ARG A 51 -10.48 -8.51 -1.40
CA ARG A 51 -10.05 -9.20 -2.62
C ARG A 51 -9.45 -8.18 -3.58
N ILE A 52 -8.53 -8.60 -4.44
CA ILE A 52 -7.94 -7.76 -5.50
C ILE A 52 -7.27 -6.50 -4.93
N ASP A 53 -6.78 -6.55 -3.68
CA ASP A 53 -6.07 -5.47 -2.99
C ASP A 53 -4.86 -4.92 -3.76
N CYS A 54 -4.26 -5.70 -4.65
CA CYS A 54 -3.26 -5.22 -5.60
C CYS A 54 -3.74 -4.04 -6.45
N SER A 55 -5.05 -3.95 -6.72
CA SER A 55 -5.66 -2.82 -7.41
C SER A 55 -5.74 -1.58 -6.52
N GLU A 56 -6.04 -1.74 -5.24
CA GLU A 56 -6.00 -0.68 -4.24
C GLU A 56 -4.57 -0.17 -4.00
N ILE A 57 -3.60 -1.08 -3.88
CA ILE A 57 -2.18 -0.77 -3.70
C ILE A 57 -1.65 0.04 -4.90
N ILE A 58 -1.92 -0.42 -6.12
CA ILE A 58 -1.30 0.15 -7.33
C ILE A 58 -2.23 1.15 -8.01
N VAL A 59 -3.37 0.70 -8.50
CA VAL A 59 -4.23 1.49 -9.41
C VAL A 59 -4.88 2.65 -8.67
N THR A 60 -5.45 2.41 -7.49
CA THR A 60 -6.11 3.47 -6.71
C THR A 60 -5.10 4.52 -6.25
N THR A 61 -3.96 4.09 -5.70
CA THR A 61 -2.87 4.99 -5.30
C THR A 61 -2.41 5.87 -6.45
N MET A 62 -2.09 5.29 -7.61
CA MET A 62 -1.62 6.05 -8.78
C MET A 62 -2.67 6.98 -9.36
N ARG A 63 -3.96 6.59 -9.34
CA ARG A 63 -5.05 7.43 -9.90
C ARG A 63 -5.42 8.59 -9.00
N THR A 64 -5.37 8.38 -7.69
CA THR A 64 -5.78 9.39 -6.71
C THR A 64 -4.62 10.30 -6.31
N ASP A 65 -3.37 9.85 -6.50
CA ASP A 65 -2.18 10.48 -5.94
C ASP A 65 -2.31 10.68 -4.42
N GLN A 66 -2.89 9.67 -3.76
CA GLN A 66 -3.13 9.64 -2.32
C GLN A 66 -2.68 8.29 -1.74
N PRO A 67 -2.06 8.30 -0.55
CA PRO A 67 -1.72 7.07 0.15
C PRO A 67 -2.97 6.26 0.50
N GLN A 68 -2.83 4.94 0.53
CA GLN A 68 -3.91 4.01 0.82
C GLN A 68 -3.54 3.15 2.01
N VAL A 69 -4.41 3.06 3.01
CA VAL A 69 -4.32 1.94 3.98
C VAL A 69 -4.91 0.73 3.28
N ILE A 70 -4.25 -0.43 3.41
CA ILE A 70 -4.61 -1.66 2.72
C ILE A 70 -4.90 -2.76 3.74
N LEU A 71 -6.05 -3.41 3.58
CA LEU A 71 -6.43 -4.62 4.29
C LEU A 71 -6.04 -5.82 3.41
N PRO A 72 -5.03 -6.62 3.78
CA PRO A 72 -4.57 -7.70 2.92
C PRO A 72 -5.66 -8.75 2.68
N CYS A 73 -5.80 -9.15 1.43
CA CYS A 73 -6.77 -10.13 0.95
C CYS A 73 -6.18 -11.54 0.97
N SER A 74 -6.98 -12.54 0.59
CA SER A 74 -6.51 -13.93 0.51
C SER A 74 -5.33 -14.11 -0.43
N GLY A 75 -5.23 -13.33 -1.51
CA GLY A 75 -4.10 -13.37 -2.44
C GLY A 75 -2.80 -12.94 -1.78
N ASP A 76 -2.80 -11.80 -1.09
CA ASP A 76 -1.67 -11.29 -0.33
C ASP A 76 -1.22 -12.26 0.77
N ARG A 77 -2.16 -12.96 1.41
CA ARG A 77 -1.85 -13.95 2.46
C ARG A 77 -1.28 -15.25 1.91
N ILE A 78 -1.92 -15.81 0.88
CA ILE A 78 -1.56 -17.13 0.35
C ILE A 78 -0.31 -17.03 -0.54
N PHE A 79 -0.23 -16.02 -1.39
CA PHE A 79 0.86 -15.89 -2.38
C PHE A 79 1.90 -14.86 -1.98
N GLY A 80 1.47 -13.73 -1.41
CA GLY A 80 2.36 -12.69 -0.89
C GLY A 80 2.97 -13.00 0.47
N GLN A 81 2.50 -14.07 1.14
CA GLN A 81 2.92 -14.48 2.49
C GLN A 81 2.73 -13.40 3.55
N THR A 82 1.80 -12.47 3.33
CA THR A 82 1.45 -11.44 4.30
C THR A 82 0.83 -12.08 5.54
N GLN A 83 1.38 -11.77 6.71
CA GLN A 83 0.97 -12.37 7.97
C GLN A 83 -0.37 -11.80 8.47
N ASP A 84 -1.06 -12.55 9.33
CA ASP A 84 -2.36 -12.14 9.89
C ASP A 84 -2.28 -10.85 10.74
N HIS A 85 -1.09 -10.54 11.25
CA HIS A 85 -0.81 -9.35 12.05
C HIS A 85 -0.22 -8.21 11.21
N GLU A 86 -0.21 -8.34 9.89
CA GLU A 86 0.27 -7.31 8.96
C GLU A 86 -0.88 -6.63 8.22
N MET A 87 -0.61 -5.38 7.87
CA MET A 87 -1.37 -4.49 7.00
C MET A 87 -0.40 -3.91 5.96
N ALA A 88 -0.92 -3.23 4.94
CA ALA A 88 -0.10 -2.47 4.00
C ALA A 88 -0.49 -0.98 3.96
N PHE A 89 0.45 -0.15 3.51
CA PHE A 89 0.31 1.29 3.33
C PHE A 89 1.03 1.76 2.07
#